data_AF-A0A7J2RB02-F1
#
_entry.id   AF-A0A7J2RB02-F1
#
_cell.length_a   1.000
_cell.length_b   1.000
_cell.length_c   1.000
_cell.angle_alpha   90.00
_cell.angle_beta   90.00
_cell.angle_gamma   90.00
#
_symmetry.space_group_name_H-M   'P 1'
#
loop_
_entity.id
_entity.type
_entity.pdbx_description
1 polymer ?
#
loop_
_entity_poly.entity_id
_entity_poly.type
_entity_poly.pdbx_seq_one_letter_code
_entity_poly.pdbx_strand_id
1 'polypeptide(L)'
;MQDGITFKINVTDSSEIDLVTISIRELGGDQVFVGQATHIIDDEWQLPFDTTLLPDGYYQIIIESSDIIGNSGSAPPVNVSIRNWATLELLPATIGNKAGRTMPVKFSLRVVEAVDPNMAFVRNEELDIKIYDKSTGQLLQHSTLGDTSRDYRIKMILKFI
;
A
#
# COMPACT_ATOMS: atom_id res chain seq x y z
N MET A 1 10.73 -6.31 1.66
CA MET A 1 9.56 -5.43 1.70
C MET A 1 8.68 -5.94 2.83
N GLN A 2 8.17 -5.07 3.69
CA GLN A 2 7.48 -5.50 4.90
C GLN A 2 5.99 -5.31 4.68
N ASP A 3 5.42 -6.21 3.89
CA ASP A 3 4.02 -6.15 3.42
C ASP A 3 3.05 -6.72 4.47
N GLY A 4 3.56 -6.93 5.69
CA GLY A 4 2.81 -7.36 6.85
C GLY A 4 3.34 -6.68 8.09
N ILE A 5 2.45 -6.00 8.80
CA ILE A 5 2.71 -5.51 10.15
C ILE A 5 1.95 -6.37 11.15
N THR A 6 2.37 -6.34 12.41
CA THR A 6 1.62 -6.94 13.50
C THR A 6 1.23 -5.85 14.46
N PHE A 7 -0.07 -5.64 14.65
CA PHE A 7 -0.55 -4.83 15.76
C PHE A 7 -0.25 -5.57 17.06
N LYS A 8 0.37 -4.87 18.01
CA LYS A 8 0.58 -5.34 19.37
C LYS A 8 -0.20 -4.43 20.30
N ILE A 9 -1.06 -5.03 21.10
CA ILE A 9 -1.99 -4.32 21.97
C ILE A 9 -1.78 -4.87 23.38
N ASN A 10 -1.67 -3.96 24.35
CA ASN A 10 -1.74 -4.33 25.76
C ASN A 10 -3.12 -3.92 26.29
N VAL A 11 -3.88 -4.89 26.80
CA VAL A 11 -5.21 -4.65 27.39
C VAL A 11 -5.21 -5.22 28.79
N THR A 12 -5.44 -4.36 29.78
CA THR A 12 -5.51 -4.73 31.20
C THR A 12 -6.94 -4.57 31.69
N ASP A 13 -7.46 -5.56 32.39
CA ASP A 13 -8.68 -5.43 33.17
C ASP A 13 -8.59 -6.27 34.45
N SER A 14 -9.42 -5.95 35.45
CA SER A 14 -9.50 -6.77 36.67
C SER A 14 -10.23 -8.10 36.45
N SER A 15 -10.98 -8.21 35.37
CA SER A 15 -11.66 -9.40 34.88
C SER A 15 -10.95 -9.94 33.63
N GLU A 16 -11.30 -11.15 33.20
CA GLU A 16 -10.75 -11.75 31.98
C GLU A 16 -11.27 -11.03 30.72
N ILE A 17 -10.36 -10.70 29.80
CA ILE A 17 -10.70 -10.11 28.51
C ILE A 17 -11.27 -11.19 27.58
N ASP A 18 -12.46 -10.96 27.04
CA ASP A 18 -13.16 -11.86 26.11
C ASP A 18 -12.76 -11.57 24.65
N LEU A 19 -12.72 -10.29 24.28
CA LEU A 19 -12.52 -9.88 22.90
C LEU A 19 -11.68 -8.61 22.80
N VAL A 20 -10.76 -8.59 21.83
CA VAL A 20 -10.06 -7.39 21.38
C VAL A 20 -10.21 -7.26 19.88
N THR A 21 -10.76 -6.12 19.43
CA THR A 21 -10.97 -5.80 18.02
C THR A 21 -10.19 -4.56 17.62
N ILE A 22 -9.64 -4.61 16.41
CA ILE A 22 -9.01 -3.45 15.75
C ILE A 22 -9.83 -3.13 14.51
N SER A 23 -10.22 -1.87 14.36
CA SER A 23 -10.81 -1.35 13.13
C SER A 23 -9.95 -0.25 12.54
N ILE A 24 -9.93 -0.18 11.21
CA ILE A 24 -9.28 0.89 10.46
C ILE A 24 -10.36 1.62 9.68
N ARG A 25 -10.36 2.94 9.76
CA ARG A 25 -11.33 3.83 9.09
C ARG A 25 -10.62 4.92 8.31
N GLU A 26 -11.22 5.35 7.20
CA GLU A 26 -10.81 6.61 6.56
C GLU A 26 -11.12 7.78 7.52
N LEU A 27 -10.34 8.86 7.49
CA LEU A 27 -10.52 9.95 8.45
C LEU A 27 -11.91 10.61 8.31
N GLY A 28 -12.78 10.41 9.30
CA GLY A 28 -14.16 10.87 9.27
C GLY A 28 -15.07 10.13 8.28
N GLY A 29 -14.60 9.00 7.75
CA GLY A 29 -15.30 8.18 6.77
C GLY A 29 -15.64 6.77 7.29
N ASP A 30 -15.89 5.88 6.34
CA ASP A 30 -16.32 4.52 6.62
C ASP A 30 -15.20 3.64 7.18
N GLN A 31 -15.62 2.58 7.87
CA GLN A 31 -14.73 1.50 8.27
C GLN A 31 -14.33 0.66 7.06
N VAL A 32 -13.02 0.52 6.86
CA VAL A 32 -12.44 -0.18 5.70
C VAL A 32 -11.81 -1.52 6.10
N PHE A 33 -11.55 -1.74 7.39
CA PHE A 33 -11.05 -3.01 7.92
C PHE A 33 -11.53 -3.23 9.35
N VAL A 34 -11.73 -4.50 9.71
CA VAL A 34 -11.91 -4.97 11.08
C VAL A 34 -11.25 -6.33 11.25
N GLY A 35 -10.57 -6.53 12.37
CA GLY A 35 -9.98 -7.81 12.73
C GLY A 35 -10.00 -8.04 14.24
N GLN A 36 -10.09 -9.30 14.63
CA GLN A 36 -10.01 -9.74 16.03
C GLN A 36 -8.57 -10.12 16.36
N ALA A 37 -8.03 -9.52 17.42
CA ALA A 37 -6.70 -9.87 17.90
C ALA A 37 -6.73 -11.22 18.62
N THR A 38 -5.60 -11.93 18.58
CA THR A 38 -5.37 -13.18 19.30
C THR A 38 -4.62 -12.89 20.58
N HIS A 39 -5.08 -13.44 21.70
CA HIS A 39 -4.36 -13.40 22.98
C HIS A 39 -3.06 -14.20 22.87
N ILE A 40 -1.95 -13.61 23.29
CA ILE A 40 -0.63 -14.24 23.20
C ILE A 40 -0.17 -14.71 24.57
N ILE A 41 0.02 -13.77 25.49
CA ILE A 41 0.43 -14.02 26.87
C ILE A 41 0.12 -12.78 27.71
N ASP A 42 -0.24 -12.99 28.99
CA ASP A 42 -0.54 -11.92 29.94
C ASP A 42 -1.56 -10.91 29.34
N ASP A 43 -1.19 -9.64 29.26
CA ASP A 43 -2.04 -8.58 28.72
C ASP A 43 -1.80 -8.34 27.20
N GLU A 44 -0.93 -9.11 26.54
CA GLU A 44 -0.54 -8.91 25.14
C GLU A 44 -1.46 -9.64 24.15
N TRP A 45 -2.00 -8.87 23.22
CA TRP A 45 -2.82 -9.30 22.09
C TRP A 45 -2.18 -8.90 20.77
N GLN A 46 -2.34 -9.73 19.73
CA GLN A 46 -1.77 -9.48 18.42
C GLN A 46 -2.74 -9.68 17.26
N LEU A 47 -2.64 -8.83 16.25
CA LEU A 47 -3.31 -9.00 14.97
C LEU A 47 -2.32 -8.76 13.82
N PRO A 48 -1.96 -9.81 13.06
CA PRO A 48 -1.27 -9.66 11.79
C PRO A 48 -2.16 -8.89 10.80
N PHE A 49 -1.57 -7.94 10.08
CA PHE A 49 -2.26 -7.12 9.11
C PHE A 49 -1.41 -6.92 7.87
N ASP A 50 -1.96 -7.32 6.72
CA ASP A 50 -1.38 -7.06 5.41
C ASP A 50 -1.77 -5.65 4.95
N THR A 51 -0.79 -4.75 4.88
CA THR A 51 -1.04 -3.34 4.53
C THR A 51 -1.47 -3.17 3.09
N THR A 52 -1.24 -4.16 2.21
CA THR A 52 -1.61 -4.11 0.79
C THR A 52 -3.12 -4.24 0.56
N LEU A 53 -3.85 -4.74 1.56
CA LEU A 53 -5.31 -4.79 1.57
C LEU A 53 -5.95 -3.40 1.52
N LEU A 54 -5.24 -2.36 1.95
CA LEU A 54 -5.68 -0.98 1.89
C LEU A 54 -4.85 -0.16 0.89
N PRO A 55 -5.45 0.79 0.16
CA PRO A 55 -4.71 1.74 -0.65
C PRO A 55 -3.80 2.66 0.18
N ASP A 56 -2.92 3.37 -0.52
CA ASP A 56 -2.16 4.47 0.05
C ASP A 56 -3.10 5.59 0.57
N GLY A 57 -3.03 5.87 1.87
CA GLY A 57 -4.03 6.73 2.50
C GLY A 57 -3.67 7.18 3.91
N TYR A 58 -4.55 8.00 4.47
CA TYR A 58 -4.51 8.47 5.85
C TYR A 58 -5.70 7.91 6.59
N TYR A 59 -5.43 7.13 7.62
CA TYR A 59 -6.40 6.30 8.32
C TYR A 59 -6.41 6.59 9.81
N GLN A 60 -7.49 6.19 10.45
CA GLN A 60 -7.62 6.13 11.90
C GLN A 60 -7.77 4.69 12.34
N ILE A 61 -6.93 4.27 13.28
CA ILE A 61 -6.99 2.97 13.95
C ILE A 61 -7.75 3.14 15.26
N ILE A 62 -8.75 2.29 15.46
CA ILE A 62 -9.57 2.25 16.68
C ILE A 62 -9.44 0.85 17.27
N ILE A 63 -9.20 0.79 18.58
CA ILE A 63 -9.09 -0.46 19.34
C ILE A 63 -10.21 -0.47 20.37
N GLU A 64 -10.99 -1.54 20.34
CA GLU A 64 -12.10 -1.80 21.27
C GLU A 64 -11.90 -3.18 21.90
N SER A 65 -12.20 -3.28 23.19
CA SER A 65 -12.11 -4.54 23.93
C SER A 65 -13.35 -4.76 24.78
N SER A 66 -13.69 -6.01 25.04
CA SER A 66 -14.71 -6.40 26.02
C SER A 66 -14.23 -7.51 26.94
N ASP A 67 -14.71 -7.52 28.18
CA ASP A 67 -14.46 -8.57 29.16
C ASP A 67 -15.56 -9.64 29.15
N ILE A 68 -15.34 -10.76 29.84
CA ILE A 68 -16.30 -11.88 29.93
C ILE A 68 -17.59 -11.53 30.70
N ILE A 69 -17.62 -10.40 31.39
CA ILE A 69 -18.75 -9.92 32.21
C ILE A 69 -19.59 -8.87 31.42
N GLY A 70 -19.13 -8.49 30.22
CA GLY A 70 -19.82 -7.59 29.31
C GLY A 70 -19.42 -6.11 29.44
N ASN A 71 -18.37 -5.77 30.19
CA ASN A 71 -17.81 -4.42 30.16
C ASN A 71 -17.00 -4.22 28.89
N SER A 72 -17.03 -3.00 28.35
CA SER A 72 -16.28 -2.64 27.14
C SER A 72 -15.41 -1.41 27.36
N GLY A 73 -14.24 -1.38 26.73
CA GLY A 73 -13.31 -0.26 26.72
C GLY A 73 -12.82 0.06 25.32
N SER A 74 -12.36 1.29 25.11
CA SER A 74 -11.77 1.73 23.85
C SER A 74 -10.54 2.61 24.11
N ALA A 75 -9.49 2.42 23.30
CA ALA A 75 -8.33 3.32 23.32
C ALA A 75 -8.62 4.60 22.52
N PRO A 76 -7.93 5.72 22.82
CA PRO A 76 -7.94 6.89 21.94
C PRO A 76 -7.53 6.51 20.52
N PRO A 77 -8.22 7.01 19.47
CA PRO A 77 -7.88 6.66 18.10
C PRO A 77 -6.48 7.12 17.70
N VAL A 78 -5.78 6.30 16.90
CA VAL A 78 -4.43 6.60 16.40
C VAL A 78 -4.50 6.88 14.91
N ASN A 79 -4.06 8.06 14.49
CA ASN A 79 -4.01 8.39 13.07
C ASN A 79 -2.69 7.91 12.44
N VAL A 80 -2.77 7.27 11.28
CA VAL A 80 -1.63 6.68 10.56
C VAL A 80 -1.68 6.98 9.07
N SER A 81 -0.52 6.99 8.41
CA SER A 81 -0.45 6.95 6.94
C SER A 81 0.03 5.57 6.51
N ILE A 82 -0.74 4.91 5.64
CA ILE A 82 -0.31 3.68 4.97
C ILE A 82 0.30 4.07 3.63
N ARG A 83 1.50 3.55 3.36
CA ARG A 83 2.27 3.74 2.12
C ARG A 83 2.82 2.41 1.67
N ASN A 84 2.15 1.79 0.71
CA ASN A 84 2.60 0.56 0.10
C ASN A 84 3.58 0.91 -1.03
N TRP A 85 4.86 0.65 -0.80
CA TRP A 85 5.85 0.74 -1.87
C TRP A 85 5.76 -0.51 -2.73
N ALA A 86 5.61 -0.36 -4.04
CA ALA A 86 5.89 -1.47 -4.95
C ALA A 86 7.41 -1.69 -4.99
N THR A 87 7.89 -2.91 -4.72
CA THR A 87 9.29 -3.23 -5.02
C THR A 87 9.39 -3.25 -6.52
N LEU A 88 10.24 -2.39 -7.08
CA LEU A 88 10.81 -2.74 -8.37
C LEU A 88 11.69 -3.97 -8.16
N GLU A 89 11.43 -5.04 -8.91
CA GLU A 89 12.35 -6.17 -9.01
C GLU A 89 13.72 -5.65 -9.49
N LEU A 90 14.76 -5.86 -8.68
CA LEU A 90 16.12 -5.50 -9.08
C LEU A 90 16.62 -6.53 -10.09
N LEU A 91 16.96 -6.09 -11.29
CA LEU A 91 17.38 -6.95 -12.40
C LEU A 91 18.69 -7.70 -12.10
N PRO A 92 18.98 -8.84 -12.75
CA PRO A 92 20.24 -9.58 -12.62
C PRO A 92 21.50 -8.76 -12.94
N ALA A 93 21.39 -7.73 -13.79
CA ALA A 93 22.48 -6.78 -14.07
C ALA A 93 22.76 -5.80 -12.90
N THR A 94 21.94 -5.84 -11.85
CA THR A 94 22.10 -5.06 -10.61
C THR A 94 22.97 -5.78 -9.58
N ILE A 95 23.48 -6.98 -9.90
CA ILE A 95 24.49 -7.69 -9.11
C ILE A 95 25.79 -6.86 -9.15
N GLY A 96 25.86 -5.84 -8.28
CA GLY A 96 26.96 -4.88 -8.20
C GLY A 96 26.57 -3.45 -7.86
N ASN A 97 25.29 -3.07 -7.93
CA ASN A 97 24.87 -1.74 -7.52
C ASN A 97 24.88 -1.65 -6.00
N LYS A 98 25.82 -0.87 -5.43
CA LYS A 98 25.85 -0.59 -3.99
C LYS A 98 24.55 0.11 -3.61
N ALA A 99 23.89 -0.35 -2.56
CA ALA A 99 22.69 0.29 -2.03
C ALA A 99 22.87 1.81 -1.91
N GLY A 100 21.89 2.59 -2.37
CA GLY A 100 21.90 4.06 -2.26
C GLY A 100 22.12 4.84 -3.57
N ARG A 101 22.17 4.21 -4.74
CA ARG A 101 22.20 4.92 -6.04
C ARG A 101 20.88 4.75 -6.80
N THR A 102 20.10 5.83 -6.87
CA THR A 102 18.98 5.99 -7.80
C THR A 102 19.51 5.95 -9.23
N MET A 103 18.86 5.19 -10.12
CA MET A 103 19.04 5.35 -11.57
C MET A 103 17.94 6.29 -12.09
N PRO A 104 18.23 7.59 -12.29
CA PRO A 104 17.24 8.49 -12.87
C PRO A 104 17.04 8.15 -14.35
N VAL A 105 15.87 7.63 -14.69
CA VAL A 105 15.44 7.50 -16.09
C VAL A 105 14.85 8.85 -16.52
N LYS A 106 15.57 9.59 -17.35
CA LYS A 106 15.07 10.84 -17.95
C LYS A 106 14.47 10.52 -19.32
N PHE A 107 13.17 10.74 -19.47
CA PHE A 107 12.49 10.63 -20.75
C PHE A 107 11.81 11.94 -21.11
N SER A 108 11.62 12.17 -22.41
CA SER A 108 10.87 13.28 -22.97
C SER A 108 9.75 12.72 -23.82
N LEU A 109 8.51 13.01 -23.46
CA LEU A 109 7.37 12.73 -24.32
C LEU A 109 7.32 13.82 -25.40
N ARG A 110 7.35 13.43 -26.68
CA ARG A 110 7.14 14.34 -27.80
C ARG A 110 5.89 13.89 -28.54
N VAL A 111 4.99 14.82 -28.84
CA VAL A 111 3.91 14.59 -29.80
C VAL A 111 4.56 14.42 -31.17
N VAL A 112 4.36 13.26 -31.80
CA VAL A 112 4.90 12.99 -33.13
C VAL A 112 4.27 13.99 -34.12
N GLU A 113 5.08 14.73 -34.88
CA GLU A 113 4.61 15.80 -35.79
C GLU A 113 3.60 15.31 -36.84
N ALA A 114 3.57 14.00 -37.13
CA ALA A 114 2.61 13.38 -38.03
C ALA A 114 1.21 13.13 -37.40
N VAL A 115 1.01 13.45 -36.13
CA VAL A 115 -0.26 13.24 -35.44
C VAL A 115 -1.19 14.42 -35.74
N ASP A 116 -2.30 14.13 -36.44
CA ASP A 116 -3.38 15.08 -36.69
C ASP A 116 -4.02 15.51 -35.35
N PRO A 117 -3.96 16.81 -34.97
CA PRO A 117 -4.52 17.29 -33.71
C PRO A 117 -6.05 17.20 -33.63
N ASN A 118 -6.73 16.95 -34.75
CA ASN A 118 -8.19 16.75 -34.81
C ASN A 118 -8.60 15.28 -34.72
N MET A 119 -7.66 14.34 -34.77
CA MET A 119 -7.94 12.95 -34.51
C MET A 119 -8.27 12.76 -33.02
N ALA A 120 -9.25 11.92 -32.70
CA ALA A 120 -9.59 11.62 -31.31
C ALA A 120 -8.33 11.13 -30.58
N PHE A 121 -7.97 11.82 -29.49
CA PHE A 121 -6.83 11.43 -28.68
C PHE A 121 -7.09 10.04 -28.09
N VAL A 122 -6.38 9.03 -28.58
CA VAL A 122 -6.37 7.71 -27.95
C VAL A 122 -5.61 7.88 -26.65
N ARG A 123 -6.33 7.89 -25.53
CA ARG A 123 -5.71 7.81 -24.21
C ARG A 123 -5.12 6.40 -24.11
N ASN A 124 -3.83 6.28 -24.36
CA ASN A 124 -3.10 5.14 -23.83
C ASN A 124 -3.02 5.38 -22.32
N GLU A 125 -3.94 4.76 -21.60
CA GLU A 125 -3.96 4.74 -20.13
C GLU A 125 -2.77 3.93 -19.59
N GLU A 126 -2.10 3.18 -20.47
CA GLU A 126 -0.90 2.40 -20.21
C GLU A 126 0.32 2.95 -21.00
N LEU A 127 1.41 3.22 -20.28
CA LEU A 127 2.72 3.62 -20.74
C LEU A 127 3.72 2.48 -20.52
N ASP A 128 4.29 1.94 -21.58
CA ASP A 128 5.37 0.96 -21.50
C ASP A 128 6.73 1.66 -21.52
N ILE A 129 7.56 1.40 -20.52
CA ILE A 129 8.99 1.70 -20.53
C ILE A 129 9.73 0.38 -20.76
N LYS A 130 10.32 0.22 -21.95
CA LYS A 130 11.14 -0.94 -22.32
C LYS A 130 12.59 -0.51 -22.52
N ILE A 131 13.51 -1.16 -21.82
CA ILE A 131 14.95 -0.96 -21.97
C ILE A 131 15.51 -2.20 -22.64
N TYR A 132 16.25 -1.98 -23.72
CA TYR A 132 16.91 -3.03 -24.47
C TYR A 132 18.42 -2.93 -24.33
N ASP A 133 19.09 -4.07 -24.36
CA ASP A 133 20.52 -4.11 -24.61
C ASP A 133 20.74 -3.58 -26.04
N LYS A 134 21.56 -2.55 -26.17
CA LYS A 134 21.78 -1.91 -27.48
C LYS A 134 22.51 -2.84 -28.46
N SER A 135 23.35 -3.74 -27.96
CA SER A 135 24.20 -4.61 -28.77
C SER A 135 23.48 -5.88 -29.21
N THR A 136 22.67 -6.48 -28.33
CA THR A 136 21.96 -7.73 -28.61
C THR A 136 20.49 -7.53 -28.98
N GLY A 137 19.92 -6.36 -28.71
CA GLY A 137 18.49 -6.09 -28.85
C GLY A 137 17.63 -6.84 -27.82
N GLN A 138 18.25 -7.51 -26.85
CA GLN A 138 17.54 -8.24 -25.81
C GLN A 138 16.79 -7.26 -24.91
N LEU A 139 15.53 -7.56 -24.60
CA LEU A 139 14.77 -6.81 -23.59
C LEU A 139 15.42 -7.04 -22.22
N LEU A 140 15.90 -5.95 -21.61
CA LEU A 140 16.54 -5.94 -20.29
C LEU A 140 15.57 -5.49 -19.20
N GLN A 141 14.64 -4.60 -19.53
CA GLN A 141 13.62 -4.12 -18.59
C GLN A 141 12.33 -3.84 -19.33
N HIS A 142 11.21 -4.16 -18.68
CA HIS A 142 9.88 -3.72 -19.08
C HIS A 142 9.15 -3.26 -17.83
N SER A 143 8.64 -2.04 -17.85
CA SER A 143 7.80 -1.48 -16.80
C SER A 143 6.54 -0.92 -17.44
N THR A 144 5.38 -1.33 -16.94
CA THR A 144 4.08 -0.87 -17.42
C THR A 144 3.57 0.20 -16.48
N LEU A 145 3.09 1.32 -17.02
CA LEU A 145 2.66 2.48 -16.27
C LEU A 145 1.21 2.85 -16.63
N GLY A 146 0.21 2.45 -15.84
CA GLY A 146 -1.18 2.86 -16.02
C GLY A 146 -2.04 2.61 -14.78
N ASP A 147 -3.34 2.85 -14.91
CA ASP A 147 -4.37 2.59 -13.90
C ASP A 147 -4.62 1.09 -13.65
N THR A 148 -4.30 0.25 -14.62
CA THR A 148 -4.29 -1.22 -14.54
C THR A 148 -2.94 -1.80 -14.13
N SER A 149 -1.89 -0.96 -14.02
CA SER A 149 -0.54 -1.46 -13.80
C SER A 149 -0.38 -2.13 -12.43
N ARG A 150 0.42 -3.20 -12.43
CA ARG A 150 0.86 -3.92 -11.23
C ARG A 150 2.25 -3.49 -10.78
N ASP A 151 3.02 -2.85 -11.66
CA ASP A 151 4.44 -2.50 -11.43
C ASP A 151 4.59 -1.27 -10.51
N TYR A 152 3.50 -0.52 -10.31
CA TYR A 152 3.35 0.65 -9.44
C TYR A 152 1.86 0.96 -9.26
N ARG A 153 1.46 1.63 -8.18
CA ARG A 153 0.04 1.96 -7.90
C ARG A 153 -0.16 3.48 -7.94
N ILE A 154 -0.85 3.99 -8.95
CA ILE A 154 -1.30 5.40 -8.96
C ILE A 154 -2.57 5.50 -8.11
N LYS A 155 -2.57 6.40 -7.12
CA LYS A 155 -3.78 6.73 -6.36
C LYS A 155 -4.76 7.49 -7.25
N MET A 156 -5.83 6.82 -7.69
CA MET A 156 -6.99 7.48 -8.28
C MET A 156 -7.70 8.30 -7.20
N ILE A 157 -7.60 9.64 -7.28
CA ILE A 157 -8.46 10.51 -6.47
C ILE A 157 -9.78 10.64 -7.21
N LEU A 158 -10.79 9.86 -6.82
CA LEU A 158 -12.17 10.13 -7.24
C LEU A 158 -12.59 11.48 -6.61
N LYS A 159 -12.70 12.50 -7.46
CA LYS A 159 -13.42 13.72 -7.12
C LYS A 159 -14.88 13.49 -7.49
N PHE A 160 -15.74 13.31 -6.50
CA PHE A 160 -17.18 13.47 -6.71
C PHE A 160 -17.44 14.96 -7.01
N ILE A 161 -18.09 15.23 -8.15
CA ILE A 161 -18.57 16.56 -8.57
C ILE A 161 -20.01 16.68 -8.11
#